data_AF-A0A946CWD6-F1
#
_entry.id   AF-A0A946CWD6-F1
#
_cell.length_a   1.000
_cell.length_b   1.000
_cell.length_c   1.000
_cell.angle_alpha   90.00
_cell.angle_beta   90.00
_cell.angle_gamma   90.00
#
_symmetry.space_group_name_H-M   'P 1'
#
loop_
_entity.id
_entity.type
_entity.pdbx_description
1 polymer ?
#
loop_
_entity_poly.entity_id
_entity_poly.type
_entity_poly.pdbx_seq_one_letter_code
_entity_poly.pdbx_strand_id
1 'polypeptide(L)' 'MCLVLVAWKAHPKYSLIVASNRDEYHKRPSALAHQWPSNPDITAGQ' A
#
# COMPACT_ATOMS: atom_id res chain seq x y z
N MET A 1 10.44 4.85 11.90
CA MET A 1 10.74 5.74 10.76
C MET A 1 9.61 5.69 9.72
N CYS A 2 8.73 6.69 9.71
CA CYS A 2 7.64 6.74 8.72
C CYS A 2 8.13 7.31 7.38
N LEU A 3 7.67 6.74 6.26
CA LEU A 3 7.98 7.19 4.90
C LEU A 3 6.68 7.36 4.12
N VAL A 4 6.62 8.41 3.31
CA VAL A 4 5.61 8.57 2.26
C VAL A 4 6.33 8.90 0.96
N LEU A 5 5.99 8.14 -0.08
CA LEU A 5 6.44 8.29 -1.45
C LEU A 5 5.25 8.75 -2.30
N VAL A 6 5.46 9.81 -3.06
CA VAL A 6 4.47 10.35 -3.99
C VAL A 6 5.09 10.37 -5.38
N ALA A 7 4.45 9.69 -6.32
CA ALA A 7 4.85 9.69 -7.73
C ALA A 7 3.68 10.20 -8.57
N TRP A 8 3.84 11.42 -9.10
CA TRP A 8 2.84 12.08 -9.93
C TRP A 8 3.19 11.92 -11.40
N LYS A 9 2.25 11.37 -12.19
CA LYS A 9 2.43 11.09 -13.63
C LYS A 9 3.72 10.33 -13.99
N ALA A 10 4.24 9.54 -13.05
CA ALA A 10 5.49 8.81 -13.21
C ALA A 10 5.31 7.42 -13.85
N HIS A 11 4.07 6.95 -14.02
CA HIS A 11 3.75 5.64 -14.58
C HIS A 11 2.70 5.78 -15.69
N PRO A 12 2.85 5.08 -16.84
CA PRO A 12 1.96 5.25 -17.99
C PRO A 12 0.51 4.84 -17.71
N LYS A 13 0.29 3.93 -16.75
CA LYS A 13 -1.05 3.43 -16.37
C LYS A 13 -1.70 4.18 -15.21
N TYR A 14 -0.93 4.84 -14.35
CA TYR A 14 -1.43 5.38 -13.08
C TYR A 14 -1.13 6.87 -12.98
N SER A 15 -2.16 7.70 -12.88
CA SER A 15 -2.01 9.16 -12.80
C SER A 15 -1.32 9.61 -11.52
N LEU A 16 -1.50 8.88 -10.42
CA LEU A 16 -0.88 9.10 -9.12
C LEU A 16 -0.61 7.75 -8.45
N ILE A 17 0.59 7.61 -7.88
CA ILE A 17 0.94 6.51 -7.00
C ILE A 17 1.34 7.11 -5.65
N VAL A 18 0.73 6.58 -4.58
CA VAL A 18 1.11 6.90 -3.20
C VAL A 18 1.48 5.60 -2.51
N ALA A 19 2.69 5.56 -1.94
CA ALA A 19 3.15 4.45 -1.12
C ALA A 19 3.60 5.00 0.22
N SER A 20 3.05 4.50 1.31
CA SER A 20 3.41 4.94 2.66
C SER A 20 3.77 3.75 3.52
N ASN A 21 4.81 3.89 4.32
CA ASN A 21 5.13 2.97 5.39
C ASN A 21 5.06 3.70 6.73
N ARG A 22 4.29 3.14 7.67
CA ARG A 22 4.15 3.65 9.05
C ARG A 22 4.86 2.65 9.96
N ASP A 23 6.07 2.99 10.33
CA ASP A 23 6.97 2.10 11.07
C ASP A 23 6.68 2.14 12.57
N GLU A 24 5.46 1.74 12.94
CA GLU A 24 4.98 1.95 14.31
C GLU A 24 5.00 0.72 15.19
N TYR A 25 5.10 -0.50 14.70
CA TYR A 25 5.36 -1.67 15.55
C TYR A 25 5.97 -2.79 14.70
N HIS A 26 7.27 -3.07 14.90
CA HIS A 26 7.94 -4.26 14.33
C HIS A 26 7.20 -5.59 14.62
N LYS A 27 6.32 -5.61 15.63
CA LYS A 27 5.55 -6.79 16.07
C LYS A 27 4.22 -7.01 15.33
N ARG A 28 3.88 -6.20 14.33
CA ARG A 28 2.65 -6.40 13.54
C ARG A 28 3.02 -6.69 12.08
N PRO A 29 3.36 -7.94 11.71
CA PRO A 29 3.56 -8.29 10.32
C PRO A 29 2.25 -8.05 9.55
N SER A 30 2.31 -7.25 8.49
CA SER A 30 1.18 -7.15 7.56
C SER A 30 1.07 -8.46 6.79
N ALA A 31 -0.15 -8.93 6.54
CA ALA A 31 -0.35 -10.05 5.62
C ALA A 31 0.20 -9.73 4.22
N LEU A 32 0.47 -10.77 3.42
CA LEU A 32 0.77 -10.57 2.00
C LEU A 32 -0.43 -9.94 1.29
N ALA A 33 -0.16 -9.19 0.23
CA ALA A 33 -1.21 -8.60 -0.59
C ALA A 33 -2.08 -9.71 -1.19
N HIS A 34 -3.38 -9.63 -0.92
CA HIS A 34 -4.41 -10.54 -1.43
C HIS A 34 -5.69 -9.75 -1.69
N GLN A 35 -6.61 -10.32 -2.46
CA GLN A 35 -7.94 -9.74 -2.63
C GLN A 35 -8.73 -9.89 -1.33
N TRP A 36 -9.26 -8.79 -0.81
CA TRP A 36 -10.00 -8.82 0.43
C TRP A 36 -11.35 -9.52 0.23
N PRO A 37 -11.73 -10.48 1.09
CA PRO A 37 -12.99 -11.21 0.95
C PRO A 37 -14.23 -10.30 0.97
N SER A 38 -14.20 -9.24 1.78
CA SER A 38 -15.29 -8.27 1.89
C SER A 38 -15.30 -7.25 0.74
N ASN A 39 -14.16 -7.07 0.06
CA ASN A 39 -13.96 -6.03 -0.94
C ASN A 39 -13.04 -6.55 -2.05
N PRO A 40 -13.56 -7.33 -3.02
CA PRO A 40 -12.75 -8.00 -4.04
C PRO A 40 -11.95 -7.04 -4.93
N ASP A 41 -12.41 -5.79 -5.05
CA ASP A 41 -11.73 -4.72 -5.80
C ASP A 41 -10.47 -4.19 -5.06
N ILE A 42 -10.29 -4.55 -3.80
CA ILE A 42 -9.15 -4.15 -2.97
C ILE A 42 -8.14 -5.29 -2.93
N THR A 43 -6.91 -5.02 -3.36
CA THR A 43 -5.75 -5.91 -3.20
C THR A 43 -4.74 -5.28 -2.25
N ALA A 44 -4.67 -5.76 -1.01
CA ALA A 44 -3.78 -5.23 0.03
C ALA A 44 -3.47 -6.27 1.12
N GLY A 45 -2.41 -6.07 1.89
CA GLY A 45 -2.12 -6.83 3.11
C GLY A 45 -2.89 -6.27 4.30
N GLN A 46 -3.55 -7.11 5.10
CA GLN A 46 -4.28 -6.72 6.32
C GLN A 46 -3.41 -6.85 7.57
#